data_AF-A0A5C0B9D0-F1
#
_entry.id   AF-A0A5C0B9D0-F1
#
_cell.length_a   1.000
_cell.length_b   1.000
_cell.length_c   1.000
_cell.angle_alpha   90.00
_cell.angle_beta   90.00
_cell.angle_gamma   90.00
#
_symmetry.space_group_name_H-M   'P 1'
#
loop_
_entity.id
_entity.type
_entity.pdbx_description
1 polymer ?
#
loop_
_entity_poly.entity_id
_entity_poly.type
_entity_poly.pdbx_seq_one_letter_code
_entity_poly.pdbx_strand_id
1 'polypeptide(L)'
;MLFTGKIHHSNHPGGILSKRFISLCVLLAATTVCHAQDNRTWYLSGAELKEALEGKRPSEVRDEAMRKLYSSAYAQAYITGIADQGQGKSWCTRGAVLPHELSDRVHTYLTDRPEAGLRGKAAPLVANALGRAFPCQASKPAA
;
A
#
# COMPACT_ATOMS: atom_id res chain seq x y z
N MET A 1 -46.31 -34.74 -72.52
CA MET A 1 -45.06 -35.52 -72.45
C MET A 1 -44.62 -35.58 -70.99
N LEU A 2 -44.52 -36.79 -70.43
CA LEU A 2 -43.83 -37.06 -69.16
C LEU A 2 -42.34 -36.67 -69.30
N PHE A 3 -41.69 -36.24 -68.21
CA PHE A 3 -40.50 -36.88 -67.61
C PHE A 3 -40.02 -36.10 -66.37
N THR A 4 -40.21 -36.75 -65.21
CA THR A 4 -39.29 -36.93 -64.06
C THR A 4 -38.38 -35.80 -63.54
N GLY A 5 -38.55 -35.52 -62.24
CA GLY A 5 -37.47 -35.71 -61.25
C GLY A 5 -36.66 -34.48 -60.82
N LYS A 6 -36.76 -34.09 -59.53
CA LYS A 6 -35.82 -34.48 -58.46
C LYS A 6 -36.01 -33.54 -57.25
N ILE A 7 -36.52 -34.07 -56.15
CA ILE A 7 -36.47 -33.40 -54.84
C ILE A 7 -35.06 -33.59 -54.29
N HIS A 8 -34.39 -32.51 -53.90
CA HIS A 8 -33.19 -32.58 -53.06
C HIS A 8 -33.44 -31.82 -51.77
N HIS A 9 -33.83 -32.58 -50.75
CA HIS A 9 -33.68 -32.20 -49.36
C HIS A 9 -32.22 -32.48 -49.00
N SER A 10 -31.46 -31.46 -48.61
CA SER A 10 -30.18 -31.67 -47.93
C SER A 10 -30.18 -30.87 -46.64
N ASN A 11 -30.58 -31.56 -45.59
CA ASN A 11 -30.28 -31.24 -44.21
C ASN A 11 -28.79 -31.51 -43.99
N HIS A 12 -28.02 -30.54 -43.50
CA HIS A 12 -26.67 -30.79 -43.01
C HIS A 12 -26.47 -30.24 -41.60
N PRO A 13 -26.13 -31.12 -40.63
CA PRO A 13 -25.94 -30.77 -39.23
C PRO A 13 -24.48 -30.37 -38.96
N GLY A 14 -24.28 -29.65 -37.86
CA GLY A 14 -23.05 -29.75 -37.08
C GLY A 14 -21.95 -28.75 -37.42
N GLY A 15 -21.82 -27.75 -36.56
CA GLY A 15 -20.68 -26.83 -36.53
C GLY A 15 -20.48 -26.24 -35.13
N ILE A 16 -20.57 -27.08 -34.09
CA ILE A 16 -20.37 -26.76 -32.65
C ILE A 16 -18.92 -26.31 -32.36
N LEU A 17 -18.06 -26.18 -33.38
CA LEU A 17 -16.63 -25.92 -33.27
C LEU A 17 -16.24 -24.44 -33.15
N SER A 18 -17.19 -23.50 -33.21
CA SER A 18 -16.88 -22.07 -33.11
C SER A 18 -16.98 -21.48 -31.69
N LYS A 19 -17.72 -22.12 -30.77
CA LYS A 19 -17.99 -21.53 -29.44
C LYS A 19 -16.94 -21.89 -28.38
N ARG A 20 -16.20 -22.98 -28.54
CA ARG A 20 -15.16 -23.41 -27.59
C ARG A 20 -13.88 -22.58 -27.66
N PHE A 21 -13.54 -22.04 -28.83
CA PHE A 21 -12.36 -21.19 -29.00
C PHE A 21 -12.56 -19.78 -28.45
N ILE A 22 -13.76 -19.20 -28.56
CA ILE A 22 -14.06 -17.88 -28.01
C ILE A 22 -14.02 -17.90 -26.46
N SER A 23 -14.44 -19.02 -25.86
CA SER A 23 -14.40 -19.19 -24.40
C SER A 23 -12.99 -19.29 -23.81
N LEU A 24 -11.99 -19.71 -24.60
CA LEU A 24 -10.62 -19.87 -24.12
C LEU A 24 -9.85 -18.53 -24.08
N CYS A 25 -10.16 -17.61 -24.99
CA CYS A 25 -9.51 -16.29 -25.03
C CYS A 25 -9.94 -15.37 -23.89
N VAL A 26 -11.18 -15.48 -23.39
CA VAL A 26 -11.68 -14.65 -22.28
C VAL A 26 -11.08 -15.07 -20.93
N LEU A 27 -10.72 -16.36 -20.77
CA LEU A 27 -10.13 -16.87 -19.52
C LEU A 27 -8.64 -16.53 -19.38
N LEU A 28 -7.95 -16.18 -20.47
CA LEU A 28 -6.51 -15.88 -20.44
C LEU A 28 -6.17 -14.39 -20.23
N ALA A 29 -7.17 -13.50 -20.27
CA ALA A 29 -6.95 -12.06 -20.10
C ALA A 29 -6.92 -11.59 -18.63
N ALA A 30 -7.21 -12.47 -17.67
CA ALA A 30 -7.41 -12.09 -16.26
C ALA A 30 -6.15 -12.13 -15.37
N THR A 31 -4.96 -12.51 -15.87
CA THR A 31 -3.79 -12.75 -15.00
C THR A 31 -2.65 -11.75 -15.15
N THR A 32 -2.78 -10.67 -15.92
CA THR A 32 -1.77 -9.61 -15.92
C THR A 32 -2.15 -8.48 -14.94
N VAL A 33 -2.31 -8.82 -13.66
CA VAL A 33 -1.93 -7.85 -12.62
C VAL A 33 -0.41 -7.81 -12.69
N CYS A 34 0.13 -6.90 -13.50
CA CYS A 34 1.50 -6.48 -13.30
C CYS A 34 1.60 -5.99 -11.86
N HIS A 35 2.13 -6.82 -10.97
CA HIS A 35 2.99 -6.29 -9.93
C HIS A 35 4.14 -5.63 -10.70
N ALA A 36 3.94 -4.37 -11.10
CA ALA A 36 5.05 -3.49 -11.37
C ALA A 36 5.86 -3.55 -10.07
N GLN A 37 6.93 -4.34 -10.11
CA GLN A 37 7.87 -4.44 -9.02
C GLN A 37 8.44 -3.04 -8.92
N ASP A 38 7.83 -2.25 -8.03
CA ASP A 38 8.15 -0.86 -7.83
C ASP A 38 9.66 -0.82 -7.57
N ASN A 39 10.42 -0.13 -8.42
CA ASN A 39 11.89 -0.01 -8.31
C ASN A 39 12.28 0.85 -7.09
N ARG A 40 11.48 0.76 -6.04
CA ARG A 40 11.61 1.50 -4.81
C ARG A 40 12.77 0.93 -4.03
N THR A 41 13.63 1.84 -3.57
CA THR A 41 14.78 1.50 -2.72
C THR A 41 14.43 1.58 -1.23
N TRP A 42 13.15 1.53 -0.87
CA TRP A 42 12.68 1.73 0.49
C TRP A 42 11.75 0.62 0.95
N TYR A 43 11.90 0.22 2.20
CA TYR A 43 11.11 -0.87 2.79
C TYR A 43 9.68 -0.46 3.15
N LEU A 44 9.49 0.79 3.59
CA LEU A 44 8.19 1.31 4.03
C LEU A 44 7.92 2.68 3.42
N SER A 45 6.76 2.83 2.80
CA SER A 45 6.22 4.08 2.29
C SER A 45 5.38 4.78 3.35
N GLY A 46 5.08 6.07 3.15
CA GLY A 46 4.18 6.80 4.03
C GLY A 46 2.79 6.18 4.14
N ALA A 47 2.26 5.64 3.03
CA ALA A 47 0.95 4.98 3.00
C ALA A 47 0.97 3.68 3.82
N GLU A 48 1.96 2.82 3.60
CA GLU A 48 2.11 1.57 4.36
C GLU A 48 2.34 1.84 5.86
N LEU A 49 3.06 2.92 6.22
CA LEU A 49 3.22 3.31 7.62
C LEU A 49 1.90 3.77 8.24
N LYS A 50 1.10 4.56 7.51
CA LYS A 50 -0.23 4.99 7.97
C LYS A 50 -1.14 3.78 8.20
N GLU A 51 -1.21 2.86 7.24
CA GLU A 51 -1.97 1.61 7.41
C GLU A 51 -1.46 0.79 8.60
N ALA A 52 -0.14 0.75 8.81
CA ALA A 52 0.43 0.04 9.93
C ALA A 52 0.00 0.62 11.29
N LEU A 53 0.00 1.95 11.42
CA LEU A 53 -0.51 2.68 12.59
C LEU A 53 -2.00 2.40 12.84
N GLU A 54 -2.78 2.22 11.78
CA GLU A 54 -4.21 1.89 11.85
C GLU A 54 -4.48 0.38 12.10
N GLY A 55 -3.44 -0.43 12.29
CA GLY A 55 -3.58 -1.87 12.52
C GLY A 55 -3.90 -2.70 11.26
N LYS A 56 -3.67 -2.13 10.07
CA LYS A 56 -4.08 -2.68 8.77
C LYS A 56 -2.94 -3.21 7.91
N ARG A 57 -1.70 -3.28 8.44
CA ARG A 57 -0.56 -3.78 7.66
C ARG A 57 -0.81 -5.23 7.21
N PRO A 58 -0.51 -5.57 5.95
CA PRO A 58 -0.51 -6.96 5.48
C PRO A 58 0.37 -7.85 6.37
N SER A 59 -0.17 -9.01 6.75
CA SER A 59 0.49 -9.95 7.65
C SER A 59 -0.09 -11.35 7.47
N GLU A 60 0.75 -12.37 7.66
CA GLU A 60 0.36 -13.79 7.69
C GLU A 60 -0.37 -14.17 8.99
N VAL A 61 -0.40 -13.28 9.98
CA VAL A 61 -1.07 -13.51 11.27
C VAL A 61 -2.58 -13.59 11.05
N ARG A 62 -3.16 -14.76 11.33
CA ARG A 62 -4.58 -15.06 11.12
C ARG A 62 -5.50 -14.48 12.19
N ASP A 63 -5.05 -14.46 13.44
CA ASP A 63 -5.83 -13.90 14.54
C ASP A 63 -5.92 -12.37 14.39
N GLU A 64 -7.13 -11.83 14.42
CA GLU A 64 -7.34 -10.42 14.10
C GLU A 64 -6.74 -9.48 15.16
N ALA A 65 -6.85 -9.83 16.44
CA ALA A 65 -6.30 -9.02 17.53
C ALA A 65 -4.77 -9.01 17.45
N MET A 66 -4.15 -10.16 17.24
CA MET A 66 -2.70 -10.29 17.08
C MET A 66 -2.20 -9.60 15.82
N ARG A 67 -2.96 -9.64 14.70
CA ARG A 67 -2.60 -8.93 13.48
C ARG A 67 -2.59 -7.42 13.69
N LYS A 68 -3.62 -6.87 14.33
CA LYS A 68 -3.69 -5.43 14.67
C LYS A 68 -2.55 -5.03 15.58
N LEU A 69 -2.29 -5.81 16.63
CA LEU A 69 -1.19 -5.58 17.57
C LEU A 69 0.18 -5.61 16.87
N TYR A 70 0.42 -6.61 16.03
CA TYR A 70 1.67 -6.72 15.27
C TYR A 70 1.87 -5.53 14.33
N SER A 71 0.80 -5.12 13.64
CA SER A 71 0.81 -3.97 12.74
C SER A 71 1.17 -2.67 13.46
N SER A 72 0.50 -2.37 14.57
CA SER A 72 0.76 -1.14 15.34
C SER A 72 2.13 -1.17 16.02
N ALA A 73 2.56 -2.32 16.55
CA ALA A 73 3.89 -2.50 17.14
C ALA A 73 5.00 -2.29 16.09
N TYR A 74 4.83 -2.81 14.88
CA TYR A 74 5.76 -2.59 13.77
C TYR A 74 5.89 -1.10 13.43
N ALA A 75 4.76 -0.38 13.35
CA ALA A 75 4.75 1.05 13.08
C ALA A 75 5.46 1.85 14.18
N GLN A 76 5.15 1.56 15.45
CA GLN A 76 5.78 2.22 16.59
C GLN A 76 7.30 1.99 16.59
N ALA A 77 7.75 0.76 16.36
CA ALA A 77 9.17 0.43 16.30
C ALA A 77 9.90 1.17 15.15
N TYR A 78 9.25 1.26 13.97
CA TYR A 78 9.77 2.03 12.84
C TYR A 78 9.94 3.51 13.20
N ILE A 79 8.94 4.09 13.86
CA ILE A 79 8.95 5.49 14.29
C ILE A 79 10.01 5.75 15.36
N THR A 80 10.11 4.90 16.39
CA THR A 80 11.11 5.07 17.45
C THR A 80 12.53 4.97 16.92
N GLY A 81 12.80 4.09 15.95
CA GLY A 81 14.13 4.03 15.33
C GLY A 81 14.54 5.32 14.61
N ILE A 82 13.59 5.99 13.94
CA ILE A 82 13.82 7.30 13.32
C ILE A 82 13.91 8.41 14.36
N ALA A 83 13.10 8.33 15.42
CA ALA A 83 13.13 9.25 16.53
C ALA A 83 14.51 9.25 17.21
N ASP A 84 15.04 8.06 17.55
CA ASP A 84 16.38 7.89 18.13
C ASP A 84 17.47 8.46 17.23
N GLN A 85 17.38 8.23 15.91
CA GLN A 85 18.34 8.77 14.95
C GLN A 85 18.32 10.30 14.86
N GLY A 86 17.15 10.92 14.99
CA GLY A 86 16.92 12.34 14.78
C GLY A 86 16.97 13.22 16.03
N GLN A 87 16.90 12.63 17.23
CA GLN A 87 16.73 13.37 18.47
C GLN A 87 17.90 14.32 18.74
N GLY A 88 17.58 15.55 19.14
CA GLY A 88 18.56 16.61 19.39
C GLY A 88 19.10 17.28 18.12
N LYS A 89 18.66 16.85 16.93
CA LYS A 89 19.08 17.42 15.63
C LYS A 89 17.89 17.88 14.81
N SER A 90 17.05 16.94 14.36
CA SER A 90 15.88 17.22 13.51
C SER A 90 14.59 17.40 14.31
N TRP A 91 14.58 16.96 15.56
CA TRP A 91 13.52 17.20 16.53
C TRP A 91 14.10 17.21 17.95
N CYS A 92 13.45 17.91 18.88
CA CYS A 92 13.93 18.08 20.24
C CYS A 92 12.80 18.06 21.25
N THR A 93 13.08 17.59 22.46
CA THR A 93 12.13 17.61 23.57
C THR A 93 12.81 18.12 24.84
N ARG A 94 12.06 18.74 25.74
CA ARG A 94 12.52 19.18 27.07
C ARG A 94 12.38 18.10 28.14
N GLY A 95 11.67 17.01 27.84
CA GLY A 95 11.41 15.88 28.74
C GLY A 95 11.17 14.59 27.97
N ALA A 96 10.84 13.51 28.67
CA ALA A 96 10.50 12.25 28.01
C ALA A 96 9.24 12.41 27.14
N VAL A 97 9.28 11.89 25.91
CA VAL A 97 8.12 11.72 25.03
C VAL A 97 7.88 10.24 24.91
N LEU A 98 6.65 9.78 25.15
CA LEU A 98 6.33 8.37 25.12
C LEU A 98 6.25 7.86 23.67
N PRO A 99 6.61 6.60 23.40
CA PRO A 99 6.54 6.05 22.04
C PRO A 99 5.18 6.20 21.35
N HIS A 100 4.07 6.09 22.09
CA HIS A 100 2.74 6.28 21.53
C HIS A 100 2.45 7.75 21.19
N GLU A 101 3.01 8.72 21.92
CA GLU A 101 2.87 10.14 21.59
C GLU A 101 3.59 10.46 20.27
N LEU A 102 4.76 9.86 20.02
CA LEU A 102 5.45 9.96 18.73
C LEU A 102 4.56 9.41 17.60
N SER A 103 4.00 8.22 17.81
CA SER A 103 3.08 7.58 16.87
C SER A 103 1.86 8.44 16.57
N ASP A 104 1.25 9.08 17.58
CA ASP A 104 0.10 9.96 17.42
C ASP A 104 0.42 11.21 16.57
N ARG A 105 1.58 11.83 16.80
CA ARG A 105 2.03 12.99 16.01
C ARG A 105 2.30 12.62 14.56
N VAL A 106 2.91 11.46 14.33
CA VAL A 106 3.14 10.93 12.99
C VAL A 106 1.82 10.57 12.31
N HIS A 107 0.91 9.88 13.00
CA HIS A 107 -0.39 9.50 12.45
C HIS A 107 -1.21 10.71 12.00
N THR A 108 -1.27 11.74 12.85
CA THR A 108 -1.94 13.02 12.53
C THR A 108 -1.33 13.62 11.26
N TYR A 109 -0.01 13.72 11.21
CA TYR A 109 0.71 14.29 10.07
C TYR A 109 0.50 13.52 8.76
N LEU A 110 0.43 12.19 8.80
CA LEU A 110 0.19 11.36 7.62
C LEU A 110 -1.28 11.40 7.20
N THR A 111 -2.21 11.58 8.13
CA THR A 111 -3.65 11.67 7.86
C THR A 111 -4.02 12.95 7.12
N ASP A 112 -3.37 14.06 7.46
CA ASP A 112 -3.64 15.37 6.84
C ASP A 112 -3.03 15.52 5.42
N ARG A 113 -2.36 14.48 4.92
CA ARG A 113 -1.67 14.51 3.61
C ARG A 113 -2.51 13.90 2.49
N PRO A 114 -2.42 14.45 1.27
CA PRO A 114 -2.96 13.79 0.09
C PRO A 114 -2.17 12.50 -0.19
N GLU A 115 -2.85 11.48 -0.74
CA GLU A 115 -2.26 10.16 -1.00
C GLU A 115 -0.97 10.21 -1.83
N ALA A 116 -0.90 11.11 -2.82
CA ALA A 116 0.30 11.29 -3.64
C ALA A 116 1.54 11.62 -2.78
N GLY A 117 1.36 12.35 -1.67
CA GLY A 117 2.42 12.69 -0.72
C GLY A 117 2.85 11.54 0.19
N LEU A 118 2.19 10.38 0.13
CA LEU A 118 2.46 9.20 0.95
C LEU A 118 3.17 8.07 0.18
N ARG A 119 3.32 8.18 -1.15
CA ARG A 119 3.90 7.13 -2.01
C ARG A 119 5.40 6.90 -1.77
N GLY A 120 6.12 7.93 -1.34
CA GLY A 120 7.56 7.88 -1.11
C GLY A 120 7.95 7.24 0.23
N LYS A 121 9.27 7.25 0.52
CA LYS A 121 9.87 6.75 1.76
C LYS A 121 9.16 7.31 3.01
N ALA A 122 8.84 6.45 3.98
CA ALA A 122 8.24 6.88 5.23
C ALA A 122 9.19 7.70 6.12
N ALA A 123 10.49 7.36 6.15
CA ALA A 123 11.42 7.96 7.10
C ALA A 123 11.50 9.50 7.07
N PRO A 124 11.61 10.17 5.90
CA PRO A 124 11.54 11.63 5.84
C PRO A 124 10.20 12.20 6.33
N LEU A 125 9.08 11.50 6.12
CA LEU A 125 7.78 11.94 6.60
C LEU A 125 7.70 11.89 8.13
N VAL A 126 8.22 10.83 8.75
CA VAL A 126 8.33 10.70 10.20
C VAL A 126 9.22 11.81 10.77
N ALA A 127 10.42 12.00 10.23
CA ALA A 127 11.33 13.05 10.67
C ALA A 127 10.69 14.45 10.60
N ASN A 128 9.96 14.73 9.52
CA ASN A 128 9.25 15.99 9.36
C ASN A 128 8.07 16.13 10.34
N ALA A 129 7.33 15.06 10.62
CA ALA A 129 6.25 15.06 11.60
C ALA A 129 6.80 15.39 13.00
N LEU A 130 7.88 14.72 13.39
CA LEU A 130 8.53 14.94 14.69
C LEU A 130 9.13 16.34 14.79
N GLY A 131 9.83 16.83 13.75
CA GLY A 131 10.39 18.18 13.74
C GLY A 131 9.33 19.28 13.81
N ARG A 132 8.12 19.03 13.30
CA ARG A 132 6.98 19.96 13.43
C ARG A 132 6.33 19.89 14.81
N ALA A 133 6.14 18.69 15.34
CA ALA A 133 5.50 18.49 16.65
C ALA A 133 6.41 18.90 17.82
N PHE A 134 7.72 18.74 17.64
CA PHE A 134 8.73 18.90 18.67
C PHE A 134 9.94 19.68 18.11
N PRO A 135 9.75 20.97 17.77
CA PRO A 135 10.80 21.75 17.14
C PRO A 135 11.98 21.98 18.08
N CYS A 136 13.19 21.89 17.53
CA CYS A 136 14.37 22.37 18.22
C CYS A 136 14.34 23.89 18.34
N GLN A 137 14.76 24.42 19.49
CA GLN A 137 14.95 25.86 19.63
C GLN A 137 16.09 26.29 18.71
N ALA A 138 15.87 27.36 17.94
CA ALA A 138 16.97 28.03 17.26
C ALA A 138 17.95 28.51 18.33
N SER A 139 19.23 28.19 18.18
CA SER A 139 20.26 28.81 19.00
C SER A 139 20.17 30.32 18.80
N LYS A 140 20.07 31.07 19.90
CA LYS A 140 20.25 32.53 19.85
C LYS A 140 21.66 32.79 19.30
N PRO A 141 21.85 33.53 18.20
CA PRO A 141 23.20 33.90 17.77
C PRO A 141 23.87 34.68 18.90
N ALA A 142 25.12 34.33 19.20
CA ALA A 142 25.92 35.07 20.17
C ALA A 142 26.02 36.53 19.69
N ALA A 143 25.60 37.45 20.56
CA ALA A 143 25.74 38.89 20.36
C ALA A 143 27.19 39.32 20.63
#